data_AF-A0A532EYR5-F1
#
_entry.id   AF-A0A532EYR5-F1
#
_cell.length_a   1.000
_cell.length_b   1.000
_cell.length_c   1.000
_cell.angle_alpha   90.00
_cell.angle_beta   90.00
_cell.angle_gamma   90.00
#
_symmetry.space_group_name_H-M   'P 1'
#
loop_
_entity.id
_entity.type
_entity.pdbx_description
1 polymer ?
#
loop_
_entity_poly.entity_id
_entity_poly.type
_entity_poly.pdbx_seq_one_letter_code
_entity_poly.pdbx_strand_id
1 'polypeptide(L)'
;MEGFTRANLFELSSKTIHVTYSTTNILGGPILSYRDDQFSLSFRGDEIRVEDTALGEVVTVTLETISDLRTVTFSLIVPIVTVMTQSSGTRIKVLGITTTAPTTIAGPPPGPQQLYSAVYLRGTAQFIVS
;
A
#
# COMPACT_ATOMS: atom_id res chain seq x y z
N MET A 1 29.83 -0.25 -3.08
CA MET A 1 29.39 -0.79 -1.77
C MET A 1 28.82 -2.17 -2.05
N GLU A 2 29.65 -3.20 -1.95
CA GLU A 2 29.18 -4.57 -2.16
C GLU A 2 28.21 -4.95 -1.03
N GLY A 3 27.11 -5.63 -1.38
CA GLY A 3 26.18 -6.21 -0.40
C GLY A 3 24.95 -5.36 0.00
N PHE A 4 24.75 -4.16 -0.57
CA PHE A 4 23.54 -3.35 -0.34
C PHE A 4 22.68 -3.20 -1.58
N THR A 5 21.36 -3.16 -1.38
CA THR A 5 20.36 -3.00 -2.43
C THR A 5 19.11 -2.28 -1.89
N ARG A 6 18.18 -1.90 -2.77
CA ARG A 6 16.88 -1.38 -2.37
C ARG A 6 15.96 -2.53 -1.93
N ALA A 7 15.20 -2.32 -0.87
CA ALA A 7 14.15 -3.24 -0.47
C ALA A 7 13.08 -3.35 -1.56
N ASN A 8 12.59 -4.55 -1.80
CA ASN A 8 11.50 -4.86 -2.73
C ASN A 8 10.35 -5.61 -2.05
N LEU A 9 10.47 -5.96 -0.78
CA LEU A 9 9.42 -6.58 0.03
C LEU A 9 9.19 -5.78 1.31
N PHE A 10 7.93 -5.50 1.60
CA PHE A 10 7.47 -4.76 2.78
C PHE A 10 6.37 -5.55 3.48
N GLU A 11 6.62 -5.97 4.71
CA GLU A 11 5.65 -6.66 5.56
C GLU A 11 5.33 -5.76 6.73
N LEU A 12 4.09 -5.27 6.79
CA LEU A 12 3.71 -4.13 7.60
C LEU A 12 2.37 -4.40 8.30
N SER A 13 2.26 -4.01 9.56
CA SER A 13 1.00 -4.14 10.29
C SER A 13 0.78 -3.06 11.35
N SER A 14 -0.47 -2.96 11.76
CA SER A 14 -0.94 -2.26 12.96
C SER A 14 -1.81 -3.23 13.76
N LYS A 15 -2.56 -2.72 14.73
CA LYS A 15 -3.52 -3.54 15.48
C LYS A 15 -4.68 -4.05 14.60
N THR A 16 -5.03 -3.32 13.54
CA THR A 16 -6.23 -3.58 12.74
C THR A 16 -5.92 -3.91 11.29
N ILE A 17 -4.82 -3.40 10.73
CA ILE A 17 -4.47 -3.56 9.31
C ILE A 17 -3.17 -4.34 9.17
N HIS A 18 -3.13 -5.32 8.27
CA HIS A 18 -1.94 -6.03 7.81
C HIS A 18 -1.78 -5.83 6.31
N VAL A 19 -0.56 -5.50 5.87
CA VAL A 19 -0.21 -5.26 4.47
C VAL A 19 1.10 -5.96 4.15
N THR A 20 1.11 -6.69 3.04
CA THR A 20 2.35 -7.14 2.40
C THR A 20 2.41 -6.54 1.02
N TYR A 21 3.48 -5.83 0.70
CA TYR A 21 3.71 -5.24 -0.62
C TYR A 21 5.05 -5.71 -1.17
N SER A 22 5.04 -6.19 -2.42
CA SER A 22 6.24 -6.53 -3.18
C SER A 22 6.28 -5.73 -4.48
N THR A 23 7.40 -5.07 -4.77
CA THR A 23 7.57 -4.31 -6.02
C THR A 23 7.81 -5.24 -7.22
N THR A 24 8.24 -6.48 -6.97
CA THR A 24 8.54 -7.50 -7.99
C THR A 24 7.89 -8.84 -7.66
N ASN A 25 7.52 -9.60 -8.68
CA ASN A 25 7.13 -11.01 -8.56
C ASN A 25 7.70 -11.82 -9.74
N ILE A 26 7.52 -13.15 -9.72
CA ILE A 26 7.99 -14.07 -10.78
C ILE A 26 7.44 -13.71 -12.18
N LEU A 27 6.32 -12.99 -12.23
CA LEU A 27 5.64 -12.52 -13.45
C LEU A 27 5.94 -11.04 -13.79
N GLY A 28 6.86 -10.39 -13.07
CA GLY A 28 7.39 -9.05 -13.37
C GLY A 28 6.61 -7.84 -12.83
N GLY A 29 5.58 -8.01 -11.99
CA GLY A 29 4.74 -6.89 -11.53
C GLY A 29 4.57 -6.77 -10.01
N PRO A 30 4.04 -5.64 -9.51
CA PRO A 30 3.79 -5.45 -8.09
C PRO A 30 2.68 -6.37 -7.58
N ILE A 31 2.76 -6.74 -6.30
CA ILE A 31 1.71 -7.46 -5.57
C ILE A 31 1.45 -6.74 -4.26
N LEU A 32 0.18 -6.58 -3.89
CA LEU A 32 -0.22 -6.08 -2.59
C LEU A 32 -1.28 -6.99 -1.99
N SER A 33 -1.04 -7.46 -0.76
CA SER A 33 -2.05 -8.12 0.06
C SER A 33 -2.48 -7.18 1.17
N TYR A 34 -3.78 -7.00 1.34
CA TYR A 34 -4.39 -6.15 2.37
C TYR A 34 -5.35 -6.98 3.22
N ARG A 35 -5.29 -6.83 4.54
CA ARG A 35 -6.22 -7.43 5.47
C ARG A 35 -6.57 -6.49 6.60
N ASP A 36 -7.86 -6.36 6.88
CA ASP A 36 -8.39 -5.81 8.12
C ASP A 36 -9.49 -6.73 8.70
N ASP A 37 -10.39 -6.18 9.52
CA ASP A 37 -11.52 -6.90 10.10
C ASP A 37 -12.67 -7.15 9.10
N GLN A 38 -12.72 -6.41 7.99
CA GLN A 38 -13.78 -6.49 6.98
C GLN A 38 -13.30 -7.18 5.69
N PHE A 39 -12.05 -6.96 5.31
CA PHE A 39 -11.49 -7.29 4.00
C PHE A 39 -10.25 -8.18 4.12
N SER A 40 -10.09 -9.07 3.15
CA SER A 40 -8.90 -9.89 2.94
C SER A 40 -8.67 -10.00 1.44
N LEU A 41 -7.95 -9.02 0.88
CA LEU A 41 -7.83 -8.78 -0.56
C LEU A 41 -6.39 -8.97 -1.03
N SER A 42 -6.22 -9.27 -2.32
CA SER A 42 -4.92 -9.38 -2.98
C SER A 42 -5.02 -8.75 -4.36
N PHE A 43 -4.06 -7.89 -4.69
CA PHE A 43 -4.01 -7.07 -5.89
C PHE A 43 -2.72 -7.36 -6.65
N ARG A 44 -2.75 -7.27 -7.98
CA ARG A 44 -1.59 -7.52 -8.84
C ARG A 44 -1.59 -6.58 -10.04
N GLY A 45 -0.39 -6.21 -10.50
CA GLY A 45 -0.21 -5.47 -11.75
C GLY A 45 -1.07 -4.20 -11.78
N ASP A 46 -1.94 -4.08 -12.80
CA ASP A 46 -2.76 -2.89 -13.06
C ASP A 46 -3.84 -2.61 -12.00
N GLU A 47 -4.12 -3.55 -11.09
CA GLU A 47 -4.98 -3.31 -9.92
C GLU A 47 -4.29 -2.40 -8.88
N ILE A 48 -2.97 -2.20 -9.02
CA ILE A 48 -2.14 -1.42 -8.12
C ILE A 48 -1.65 -0.18 -8.86
N ARG A 49 -2.08 1.00 -8.41
CA ARG A 49 -1.56 2.26 -8.91
C ARG A 49 -0.33 2.65 -8.08
N VAL A 50 0.80 2.86 -8.74
CA VAL A 50 2.06 3.28 -8.10
C VAL A 50 2.42 4.67 -8.63
N GLU A 51 2.66 5.61 -7.71
CA GLU A 51 3.06 6.98 -8.04
C GLU A 51 4.38 7.33 -7.34
N ASP A 52 5.37 7.78 -8.11
CA ASP A 52 6.60 8.34 -7.55
C ASP A 52 6.35 9.73 -6.96
N THR A 53 6.75 9.93 -5.70
CA THR A 53 6.59 11.19 -4.98
C THR A 53 7.87 11.57 -4.22
N ALA A 54 7.90 12.78 -3.66
CA ALA A 54 8.98 13.20 -2.76
C ALA A 54 9.07 12.36 -1.46
N LEU A 55 8.04 11.57 -1.15
CA LEU A 55 7.98 10.69 0.03
C LEU A 55 8.48 9.26 -0.25
N GLY A 56 8.83 8.96 -1.50
CA GLY A 56 8.95 7.59 -2.02
C GLY A 56 7.76 7.26 -2.94
N GLU A 57 7.40 5.99 -3.02
CA GLU A 57 6.24 5.55 -3.80
C GLU A 57 4.96 5.67 -2.98
N VAL A 58 3.86 6.11 -3.61
CA VAL A 58 2.51 5.97 -3.09
C VAL A 58 1.83 4.84 -3.85
N VAL A 59 1.51 3.77 -3.14
CA VAL A 59 0.92 2.54 -3.69
C VAL A 59 -0.55 2.50 -3.29
N THR A 60 -1.45 2.63 -4.27
CA THR A 60 -2.90 2.69 -4.04
C THR A 60 -3.62 1.50 -4.64
N VAL A 61 -4.56 0.94 -3.88
CA VAL A 61 -5.51 -0.10 -4.30
C VAL A 61 -6.95 0.28 -3.96
N THR A 62 -7.91 -0.23 -4.70
CA THR A 62 -9.35 -0.07 -4.41
C THR A 62 -9.83 -1.22 -3.54
N LEU A 63 -10.27 -0.93 -2.31
CA LEU A 63 -10.80 -1.94 -1.40
C LEU A 63 -12.27 -2.27 -1.70
N GLU A 64 -13.05 -1.25 -2.07
CA GLU A 64 -14.48 -1.38 -2.30
C GLU A 64 -14.96 -0.31 -3.28
N THR A 65 -15.94 -0.63 -4.12
CA THR A 65 -16.72 0.35 -4.89
C THR A 65 -18.18 -0.06 -4.85
N ILE A 66 -19.02 0.82 -4.30
CA ILE A 66 -20.48 0.69 -4.29
C ILE A 66 -21.04 1.90 -5.03
N SER A 67 -21.61 1.65 -6.21
CA SER A 67 -22.24 2.67 -7.05
C SER A 67 -23.29 3.46 -6.27
N ASP A 68 -23.30 4.78 -6.47
CA ASP A 68 -24.22 5.72 -5.79
C ASP A 68 -24.08 5.75 -4.26
N LEU A 69 -22.95 5.25 -3.73
CA LEU A 69 -22.65 5.30 -2.31
C LEU A 69 -21.22 5.78 -2.06
N ARG A 70 -20.22 4.96 -2.44
CA ARG A 70 -18.82 5.27 -2.15
C ARG A 70 -17.81 4.43 -2.94
N THR A 71 -16.61 4.98 -3.05
CA THR A 71 -15.39 4.23 -3.36
C THR A 71 -14.45 4.32 -2.17
N VAL A 72 -13.89 3.18 -1.75
CA VAL A 72 -12.90 3.09 -0.67
C VAL A 72 -11.58 2.63 -1.28
N THR A 73 -10.53 3.40 -1.05
CA THR A 73 -9.17 3.06 -1.47
C THR A 73 -8.24 3.00 -0.26
N PHE A 74 -7.17 2.24 -0.39
CA PHE A 74 -6.07 2.22 0.56
C PHE A 74 -4.78 2.63 -0.15
N SER A 75 -4.06 3.58 0.43
CA SER A 75 -2.76 4.05 -0.06
C SER A 75 -1.68 3.80 0.97
N LEU A 76 -0.58 3.18 0.55
CA LEU A 76 0.61 2.93 1.35
C LEU A 76 1.73 3.87 0.91
N ILE A 77 2.33 4.59 1.85
CA ILE A 77 3.56 5.35 1.59
C ILE A 77 4.75 4.40 1.77
N VAL A 78 5.47 4.13 0.68
CA VAL A 78 6.60 3.21 0.62
C VAL A 78 7.90 4.02 0.45
N PRO A 79 8.70 4.18 1.52
CA PRO A 79 9.94 4.92 1.43
C PRO A 79 11.03 4.12 0.72
N ILE A 80 12.03 4.80 0.18
CA ILE A 80 13.25 4.16 -0.32
C ILE A 80 14.06 3.65 0.88
N VAL A 81 14.21 2.33 0.99
CA VAL A 81 15.00 1.69 2.05
C VAL A 81 16.16 0.92 1.43
N THR A 82 17.37 1.22 1.87
CA THR A 82 18.56 0.44 1.49
C THR A 82 18.81 -0.63 2.55
N VAL A 83 18.94 -1.89 2.12
CA VAL A 83 19.10 -3.07 2.98
C VAL A 83 20.25 -3.93 2.47
N MET A 84 20.74 -4.86 3.31
CA MET A 84 21.73 -5.85 2.88
C MET A 84 21.05 -6.98 2.09
N THR A 85 21.69 -7.48 1.03
CA THR A 85 21.11 -8.46 0.08
C THR A 85 20.76 -9.84 0.65
N GLN A 86 21.05 -10.10 1.94
CA GLN A 86 20.77 -11.38 2.63
C GLN A 86 20.46 -11.17 4.12
N SER A 87 19.75 -10.10 4.48
CA SER A 87 19.31 -9.87 5.87
C SER A 87 17.82 -10.16 6.05
N SER A 88 17.39 -10.30 7.31
CA SER A 88 15.96 -10.29 7.70
C SER A 88 15.28 -8.93 7.52
N GLY A 89 15.95 -7.99 6.84
CA GLY A 89 15.48 -6.64 6.60
C GLY A 89 15.78 -5.67 7.73
N THR A 90 15.20 -4.49 7.61
CA THR A 90 15.26 -3.45 8.63
C THR A 90 13.87 -3.05 9.09
N ARG A 91 13.73 -2.65 10.35
CA ARG A 91 12.45 -2.20 10.89
C ARG A 91 12.12 -0.82 10.37
N ILE A 92 10.89 -0.66 9.89
CA ILE A 92 10.36 0.61 9.42
C ILE A 92 9.00 0.92 10.03
N LYS A 93 8.62 2.19 9.94
CA LYS A 93 7.29 2.69 10.30
C LYS A 93 6.82 3.63 9.20
N VAL A 94 5.67 3.34 8.63
CA VAL A 94 5.12 4.08 7.48
C VAL A 94 3.65 4.41 7.70
N LEU A 95 3.09 5.25 6.83
CA LEU A 95 1.67 5.60 6.84
C LEU A 95 0.90 4.75 5.83
N GLY A 96 -0.20 4.16 6.29
CA GLY A 96 -1.29 3.70 5.46
C GLY A 96 -2.46 4.67 5.57
N ILE A 97 -3.12 4.98 4.45
CA ILE A 97 -4.20 5.97 4.36
C ILE A 97 -5.38 5.30 3.68
N THR A 98 -6.49 5.17 4.40
CA THR A 98 -7.78 4.80 3.81
C THR A 98 -8.50 6.08 3.37
N THR A 99 -8.90 6.13 2.10
CA THR A 99 -9.67 7.24 1.54
C THR A 99 -11.06 6.74 1.15
N THR A 100 -12.09 7.36 1.72
CA THR A 100 -13.49 7.15 1.33
C THR A 100 -13.96 8.34 0.53
N ALA A 101 -14.33 8.10 -0.73
CA ALA A 101 -14.92 9.10 -1.61
C ALA A 101 -16.41 8.76 -1.80
N PRO A 102 -17.35 9.59 -1.29
CA PRO A 102 -18.77 9.42 -1.58
C PRO A 102 -19.02 9.51 -3.09
N THR A 103 -19.89 8.66 -3.61
CA THR A 103 -20.31 8.71 -5.02
C THR A 103 -21.81 8.92 -5.07
N THR A 104 -22.28 9.72 -6.02
CA THR A 104 -23.72 9.81 -6.32
C THR A 104 -23.94 9.87 -7.83
N ILE A 105 -25.09 9.38 -8.30
CA ILE A 105 -25.50 9.45 -9.71
C ILE A 105 -25.68 10.90 -10.17
N ALA A 106 -26.06 11.81 -9.26
CA ALA A 106 -26.27 13.23 -9.55
C ALA A 106 -24.97 14.06 -9.55
N GLY A 107 -23.82 13.43 -9.30
CA GLY A 107 -22.52 14.09 -9.16
C GLY A 107 -22.03 14.16 -7.71
N PRO A 108 -20.83 14.69 -7.48
CA PRO A 108 -20.26 14.79 -6.14
C PRO A 108 -21.18 15.58 -5.19
N PRO A 109 -21.48 15.08 -3.98
CA PRO A 109 -22.35 15.78 -3.04
C PRO A 109 -21.62 17.02 -2.48
N PRO A 110 -22.32 18.08 -2.03
CA PRO A 110 -21.66 19.22 -1.39
C PRO A 110 -20.81 18.80 -0.18
N GLY A 111 -19.63 19.40 -0.02
CA GLY A 111 -18.71 19.15 1.10
C GLY A 111 -17.42 18.41 0.71
N PRO A 112 -16.72 17.79 1.68
CA PRO A 112 -15.50 17.04 1.43
C PRO A 112 -15.75 15.87 0.47
N GLN A 113 -15.03 15.85 -0.65
CA GLN A 113 -15.11 14.78 -1.65
C GLN A 113 -14.28 13.54 -1.28
N GLN A 114 -13.39 13.69 -0.31
CA GLN A 114 -12.49 12.64 0.15
C GLN A 114 -12.37 12.75 1.67
N LEU A 115 -12.58 11.63 2.34
CA LEU A 115 -12.43 11.47 3.78
C LEU A 115 -11.25 10.55 4.04
N TYR A 116 -10.33 11.00 4.88
CA TYR A 116 -9.08 10.30 5.15
C TYR A 116 -9.07 9.72 6.56
N SER A 117 -8.64 8.47 6.68
CA SER A 117 -8.22 7.85 7.92
C SER A 117 -6.80 7.32 7.76
N ALA A 118 -5.90 7.68 8.67
CA ALA A 118 -4.50 7.32 8.59
C ALA A 118 -4.09 6.43 9.76
N VAL A 119 -3.26 5.42 9.46
CA VAL A 119 -2.68 4.52 10.45
C VAL A 119 -1.18 4.41 10.25
N TYR A 120 -0.44 4.38 11.35
CA TYR A 120 0.97 4.00 11.28
C TYR A 120 1.12 2.49 11.27
N LEU A 121 1.66 1.97 10.17
CA LEU A 121 2.06 0.58 10.03
C LEU A 121 3.53 0.42 10.42
N ARG A 122 3.86 -0.70 11.06
CA ARG A 122 5.22 -1.06 11.48
C ARG A 122 5.53 -2.46 10.99
N GLY A 123 6.79 -2.70 10.67
CA GLY A 123 7.23 -4.03 10.26
C GLY A 123 8.60 -3.95 9.60
N THR A 124 8.80 -4.72 8.53
CA THR A 124 10.10 -4.91 7.90
C THR A 124 10.10 -4.49 6.44
N ALA A 125 11.23 -3.93 6.01
CA ALA A 125 11.60 -3.79 4.61
C ALA A 125 12.78 -4.70 4.32
N GLN A 126 12.68 -5.51 3.28
CA GLN A 126 13.61 -6.58 2.93
C GLN A 126 13.89 -6.57 1.43
N PHE A 127 15.01 -7.19 1.07
CA PHE A 127 15.27 -7.58 -0.30
C PHE A 127 15.13 -9.09 -0.42
N ILE A 128 14.30 -9.53 -1.37
CA ILE A 128 14.16 -10.93 -1.75
C ILE A 128 14.52 -11.10 -3.21
N VAL A 129 15.18 -12.21 -3.54
CA VAL A 129 15.40 -12.62 -4.93
C VAL A 129 14.13 -13.35 -5.38
N SER A 130 13.48 -12.84 -6.44
CA SER A 130 12.29 -13.44 -7.05
C SER A 130 12.67 -14.49 -8.09
#